data_AF-A0A7X8T7S2-F1
#
_entry.id   AF-A0A7X8T7S2-F1
#
_cell.length_a   1.000
_cell.length_b   1.000
_cell.length_c   1.000
_cell.angle_alpha   90.00
_cell.angle_beta   90.00
_cell.angle_gamma   90.00
#
_symmetry.space_group_name_H-M   'P 1'
#
loop_
_entity.id
_entity.type
_entity.pdbx_description
1 polymer ?
#
loop_
_entity_poly.entity_id
_entity_poly.type
_entity_poly.pdbx_seq_one_letter_code
_entity_poly.pdbx_strand_id
1 'polypeptide(L)' 'MSERLNLEYQVRELFKAKMEEFIAWCGENWTVTPEQAIADNIFDSKPEGYREGYNNAIEGLSGALECFLEEQVPA' A
#
# COMPACT_ATOMS: atom_id res chain seq x y z
N MET A 1 -3.97 -33.66 19.60
CA MET A 1 -5.05 -32.67 19.68
C MET A 1 -5.11 -31.97 18.34
N SER A 2 -6.16 -32.20 17.54
CA SER A 2 -6.32 -31.51 16.26
C SER A 2 -6.72 -30.08 16.55
N GLU A 3 -5.85 -29.11 16.26
CA GLU A 3 -6.26 -27.71 16.14
C GLU A 3 -7.44 -27.67 15.19
N ARG A 4 -8.59 -27.17 15.67
CA ARG A 4 -9.74 -26.98 14.78
C ARG A 4 -9.36 -25.85 13.83
N LEU A 5 -9.30 -26.18 12.55
CA LEU A 5 -9.04 -25.23 11.48
C LEU A 5 -10.09 -24.10 11.54
N ASN A 6 -9.67 -22.89 11.91
CA ASN A 6 -10.52 -21.70 11.78
C ASN A 6 -10.27 -21.10 10.39
N LEU A 7 -11.05 -21.58 9.41
CA LEU A 7 -10.90 -21.20 8.02
C LEU A 7 -11.09 -19.69 7.81
N GLU A 8 -12.04 -19.08 8.52
CA GLU A 8 -12.31 -17.65 8.42
C GLU A 8 -11.09 -16.82 8.83
N TYR A 9 -10.49 -17.15 9.98
CA TYR A 9 -9.26 -16.52 10.43
C TYR A 9 -8.10 -16.73 9.45
N GLN A 10 -7.89 -17.95 8.96
CA GLN A 10 -6.82 -18.26 8.01
C GLN A 10 -6.97 -17.50 6.69
N VAL A 11 -8.20 -17.38 6.18
CA VAL A 11 -8.49 -16.60 4.98
C VAL A 11 -8.22 -15.12 5.23
N ARG A 12 -8.66 -14.57 6.37
CA ARG A 12 -8.38 -13.17 6.74
C ARG A 12 -6.88 -12.88 6.77
N GLU A 13 -6.09 -13.72 7.43
CA GLU A 13 -4.63 -13.54 7.51
C GLU A 13 -3.97 -13.65 6.13
N LEU A 14 -4.46 -14.55 5.26
CA LEU A 14 -3.96 -14.64 3.88
C LEU A 14 -4.24 -13.36 3.09
N PHE A 15 -5.46 -12.80 3.18
CA PHE A 15 -5.79 -11.54 2.51
C PHE A 15 -4.96 -10.38 3.03
N LYS A 16 -4.76 -10.30 4.35
CA LYS A 16 -3.87 -9.32 4.97
C LYS A 16 -2.46 -9.39 4.38
N ALA A 17 -1.86 -10.59 4.38
CA ALA A 17 -0.52 -10.79 3.82
C ALA A 17 -0.44 -10.38 2.34
N LYS A 18 -1.47 -10.67 1.54
CA LYS A 18 -1.50 -10.26 0.13
C LYS A 18 -1.65 -8.76 -0.08
N MET A 19 -2.37 -8.06 0.80
CA MET A 19 -2.41 -6.61 0.78
C MET A 19 -1.05 -6.00 1.15
N GLU A 20 -0.38 -6.53 2.17
CA GLU A 20 0.97 -6.08 2.57
C GLU A 20 1.99 -6.28 1.45
N GLU A 21 1.99 -7.45 0.80
CA GLU A 21 2.83 -7.73 -0.38
C GLU A 21 2.57 -6.73 -1.52
N PHE A 22 1.30 -6.44 -1.80
CA PHE A 22 0.93 -5.49 -2.85
C PHE A 22 1.39 -4.07 -2.54
N ILE A 23 1.25 -3.62 -1.28
CA ILE A 23 1.71 -2.30 -0.84
C ILE A 23 3.23 -2.17 -0.99
N ALA A 24 3.98 -3.20 -0.59
CA ALA A 24 5.43 -3.23 -0.79
C ALA A 24 5.79 -3.12 -2.27
N TRP A 25 5.10 -3.87 -3.13
CA TRP A 25 5.29 -3.81 -4.57
C TRP A 25 5.00 -2.41 -5.15
N CYS A 26 3.95 -1.72 -4.68
CA CYS A 26 3.66 -0.34 -5.06
C CYS A 26 4.82 0.60 -4.69
N GLY A 27 5.38 0.47 -3.49
CA GLY A 27 6.54 1.24 -3.06
C GLY A 27 7.76 1.05 -3.97
N GLU A 28 7.98 -0.16 -4.46
CA GLU A 28 9.11 -0.49 -5.35
C GLU A 28 8.88 -0.07 -6.81
N ASN A 29 7.65 -0.19 -7.31
CA ASN A 29 7.37 -0.12 -8.76
C ASN A 29 6.64 1.16 -9.18
N TRP A 30 5.93 1.81 -8.27
CA TRP A 30 5.13 3.00 -8.57
C TRP A 30 5.72 4.28 -7.99
N THR A 31 6.66 4.22 -7.05
CA THR A 31 7.40 5.41 -6.61
C THR A 31 8.15 6.04 -7.77
N VAL A 32 7.88 7.31 -8.05
CA VAL A 32 8.49 8.00 -9.19
C VAL A 32 9.77 8.71 -8.75
N THR A 33 10.88 8.29 -9.35
CA THR A 33 12.19 8.93 -9.17
C THR A 33 12.28 10.27 -9.91
N PRO A 34 13.18 11.18 -9.50
CA PRO A 34 13.44 12.41 -10.25
C PRO A 34 13.82 12.14 -11.71
N GLU A 35 14.58 11.09 -11.99
CA GLU A 35 15.05 10.74 -13.33
C GLU A 35 13.91 10.29 -14.24
N GLN A 36 12.99 9.46 -13.74
CA GLN A 36 11.78 9.06 -14.47
C GLN A 36 10.83 10.23 -14.71
N ALA A 37 10.67 11.10 -13.72
CA ALA A 37 9.85 12.30 -13.83
C ALA A 37 10.30 13.19 -15.01
N ILE A 38 11.62 13.34 -15.19
CA ILE A 38 12.22 14.12 -16.28
C ILE A 38 12.13 13.38 -17.62
N ALA A 39 12.31 12.06 -17.65
CA ALA A 39 12.31 11.28 -18.89
C ALA A 39 10.92 11.19 -19.54
N ASP A 40 9.88 11.03 -18.74
CA ASP A 40 8.53 10.72 -19.20
C ASP A 40 7.61 11.97 -19.23
N ASN A 41 8.12 13.15 -18.84
CA ASN A 41 7.36 14.42 -18.73
C ASN A 41 6.04 14.30 -17.95
N ILE A 42 5.95 13.33 -17.02
CA ILE A 42 4.70 12.95 -16.32
C ILE A 42 4.13 14.13 -15.52
N PHE A 43 5.02 14.98 -15.00
CA PHE A 43 4.66 16.06 -14.09
C PHE A 43 4.75 17.46 -14.71
N ASP A 44 5.16 17.60 -15.97
CA ASP A 44 5.33 18.91 -16.65
C ASP A 44 4.03 19.72 -16.71
N SER A 45 2.89 19.03 -16.72
CA SER A 45 1.55 19.64 -16.70
C SER A 45 0.95 19.77 -15.30
N LYS A 46 1.68 19.35 -14.26
CA LYS A 46 1.18 19.27 -12.88
C LYS A 46 1.71 20.44 -12.04
N PRO A 47 0.98 20.81 -10.97
CA PRO A 47 1.47 21.82 -10.03
C PRO A 47 2.80 21.41 -9.37
N GLU A 48 3.54 22.41 -8.92
CA GLU A 48 4.70 22.20 -8.05
C GLU A 48 4.32 21.34 -6.83
N GLY A 49 5.19 20.39 -6.45
CA GLY A 49 4.94 19.49 -5.32
C GLY A 49 4.08 18.26 -5.65
N TYR A 50 3.56 18.12 -6.88
CA TYR A 50 2.66 17.01 -7.22
C TYR A 50 3.35 15.64 -7.14
N ARG A 51 4.62 15.55 -7.57
CA ARG A 51 5.40 14.30 -7.51
C ARG A 51 5.63 13.87 -6.06
N GLU A 52 5.99 14.82 -5.20
CA GLU A 52 6.19 14.61 -3.77
C GLU A 52 4.88 14.15 -3.12
N GLY A 53 3.76 14.81 -3.42
CA GLY A 53 2.44 14.41 -2.94
C GLY A 53 2.03 13.01 -3.42
N TYR A 54 2.35 12.65 -4.66
CA TYR A 54 2.12 11.31 -5.19
C TYR A 54 2.96 10.25 -4.46
N ASN A 55 4.27 10.45 -4.32
CA ASN A 55 5.14 9.50 -3.61
C ASN A 55 4.74 9.36 -2.14
N ASN A 56 4.38 10.47 -1.47
CA ASN A 56 3.85 10.44 -0.11
C ASN A 56 2.57 9.60 -0.01
N ALA A 57 1.70 9.64 -1.02
CA ALA A 57 0.50 8.81 -1.06
C ALA A 57 0.81 7.32 -1.18
N ILE A 58 1.85 6.95 -1.95
CA ILE A 58 2.34 5.56 -2.04
C ILE A 58 2.92 5.12 -0.69
N GLU A 59 3.74 5.94 -0.05
CA GLU A 59 4.30 5.66 1.28
C GLU A 59 3.20 5.50 2.35
N GLY A 60 2.11 6.26 2.23
CA GLY A 60 0.98 6.22 3.17
C GLY A 60 0.08 4.98 3.07
N LEU A 61 0.27 4.11 2.07
CA LEU A 61 -0.58 2.93 1.86
C LEU A 61 -0.50 1.93 3.02
N SER A 62 0.66 1.77 3.65
CA SER A 62 0.82 0.88 4.82
C SER A 62 -0.03 1.35 6.00
N GLY A 63 0.03 2.65 6.31
CA GLY A 63 -0.80 3.24 7.37
C GLY A 63 -2.29 3.14 7.07
N ALA A 64 -2.70 3.29 5.80
CA ALA A 64 -4.10 3.10 5.41
C ALA A 64 -4.59 1.65 5.65
N LEU A 65 -3.74 0.66 5.40
CA LEU A 65 -4.05 -0.74 5.70
C LEU A 65 -4.15 -0.98 7.22
N GLU A 66 -3.23 -0.43 8.00
CA GLU A 66 -3.26 -0.55 9.47
C GLU A 66 -4.57 0.01 10.03
N CYS A 67 -4.95 1.25 9.65
CA CYS A 67 -6.21 1.85 10.08
C CYS A 67 -7.43 0.99 9.72
N PHE A 68 -7.47 0.46 8.49
CA PHE A 68 -8.56 -0.42 8.06
C PHE A 68 -8.65 -1.70 8.90
N LEU A 69 -7.51 -2.29 9.28
CA LEU A 69 -7.48 -3.50 10.09
C LEU A 69 -7.85 -3.24 11.56
N GLU A 70 -7.52 -2.07 12.10
CA GLU A 70 -7.90 -1.64 13.46
C GLU A 70 -9.41 -1.44 13.59
N GLU A 71 -10.06 -0.84 12.60
CA GLU A 71 -11.53 -0.66 12.57
C GLU A 71 -12.32 -1.99 12.57
N GLN A 72 -11.66 -3.10 12.23
CA GLN A 72 -12.25 -4.44 12.16
C GLN A 72 -12.13 -5.24 13.47
N VAL A 73 -11.54 -4.68 14.54
CA VAL A 73 -11.46 -5.35 15.85
C VAL A 73 -12.62 -4.85 16.73
N PRO A 74 -13.62 -5.70 17.06
CA PRO A 74 -14.68 -5.30 17.99
C PRO A 74 -14.10 -5.11 19.40
N ALA A 75 -14.60 -4.08 20.10
CA ALA A 75 -14.24 -3.74 21.48
C ALA A 75 -14.48 -4.87 22.49
#